data_AF-A0A2P5KD31-F1
#
_entry.id   AF-A0A2P5KD31-F1
#
_cell.length_a   1.000
_cell.length_b   1.000
_cell.length_c   1.000
_cell.angle_alpha   90.00
_cell.angle_beta   90.00
_cell.angle_gamma   90.00
#
_symmetry.space_group_name_H-M   'P 1'
#
loop_
_entity.id
_entity.type
_entity.pdbx_description
1 polymer ?
#
loop_
_entity_poly.entity_id
_entity_poly.type
_entity_poly.pdbx_seq_one_letter_code
_entity_poly.pdbx_strand_id
1 'polypeptide(L)'
;MRNHKLNATEIIAVLQALREGETVPQICCRWGISATTLYQLKRSYDGLSEPVFERITALMRENARLRQRVKSLERDSEVLSEALRAQSLSTHKRRRLIDHLRQHFTVSLARVCRLVGMSRTLYYYERGELGGEQDGPGFDRRSVKSPRSGLTKSDRL
;
A
#
# COMPACT_ATOMS: atom_id res chain seq x y z
N MET A 1 -32.54 -15.82 0.86
CA MET A 1 -31.26 -15.94 1.61
C MET A 1 -30.20 -15.13 0.89
N ARG A 2 -29.34 -14.40 1.62
CA ARG A 2 -28.28 -13.58 0.99
C ARG A 2 -27.12 -14.50 0.62
N ASN A 3 -26.82 -14.65 -0.66
CA ASN A 3 -25.72 -15.48 -1.14
C ASN A 3 -24.41 -14.68 -1.08
N HIS A 4 -23.87 -14.48 0.12
CA HIS A 4 -22.59 -13.81 0.34
C HIS A 4 -21.79 -14.55 1.41
N LYS A 5 -20.46 -14.52 1.28
CA LYS A 5 -19.57 -15.06 2.31
C LYS A 5 -19.52 -14.08 3.47
N LEU A 6 -19.75 -14.59 4.68
CA LEU A 6 -19.63 -13.77 5.89
C LEU A 6 -18.18 -13.33 6.09
N ASN A 7 -18.00 -12.06 6.43
CA ASN A 7 -16.72 -11.53 6.86
C ASN A 7 -16.38 -12.04 8.27
N ALA A 8 -15.09 -12.05 8.63
CA ALA A 8 -14.66 -12.47 9.96
C ALA A 8 -15.34 -11.66 11.10
N THR A 9 -15.64 -10.37 10.88
CA THR A 9 -16.35 -9.52 11.85
C THR A 9 -17.79 -9.98 12.04
N GLU A 10 -18.44 -10.40 10.96
CA GLU A 10 -19.83 -10.84 10.95
C GLU A 10 -19.94 -12.22 11.60
N ILE A 11 -19.00 -13.13 11.33
CA ILE A 11 -18.92 -14.44 11.98
C ILE A 11 -18.82 -14.27 13.50
N ILE A 12 -17.94 -13.38 13.96
CA ILE A 12 -17.79 -13.08 15.39
C ILE A 12 -19.09 -12.51 15.93
N ALA A 13 -19.65 -11.45 15.33
CA ALA A 13 -20.90 -10.87 15.82
C ALA A 13 -22.08 -11.87 15.86
N VAL A 14 -22.14 -12.82 14.92
CA VAL A 14 -23.11 -13.93 14.91
C VAL A 14 -22.89 -14.88 16.10
N LEU A 15 -21.63 -15.26 16.37
CA LEU A 15 -21.29 -16.13 17.49
C LEU A 15 -21.52 -15.45 18.85
N GLN A 16 -21.26 -14.13 18.95
CA GLN A 16 -21.52 -13.36 20.16
C GLN A 16 -23.02 -13.32 20.49
N ALA A 17 -23.86 -13.01 19.50
CA ALA A 17 -25.31 -13.03 19.63
C ALA A 17 -25.84 -14.39 20.11
N LEU A 18 -25.24 -15.48 19.62
CA LEU A 18 -25.59 -16.83 20.05
C LEU A 18 -25.19 -17.10 21.51
N ARG A 19 -24.06 -16.54 21.99
CA ARG A 19 -23.62 -16.62 23.40
C ARG A 19 -24.46 -15.76 24.34
N GLU A 20 -24.90 -14.60 23.86
CA GLU A 20 -25.79 -13.67 24.57
C GLU A 20 -27.24 -14.21 24.68
N GLY A 21 -27.55 -15.33 24.01
CA GLY A 21 -28.83 -16.03 24.12
C GLY A 21 -29.88 -15.63 23.09
N GLU A 22 -29.50 -14.91 22.02
CA GLU A 22 -30.42 -14.65 20.91
C GLU A 22 -30.88 -15.97 20.26
N THR A 23 -32.15 -16.03 19.86
CA THR A 23 -32.70 -17.25 19.26
C THR A 23 -32.14 -17.46 17.85
N VAL A 24 -31.86 -18.72 17.49
CA VAL A 24 -31.40 -19.13 16.15
C VAL A 24 -32.21 -18.50 15.00
N PRO A 25 -33.57 -18.48 14.99
CA PRO A 25 -34.33 -17.86 13.92
C PRO A 25 -34.12 -16.34 13.82
N GLN A 26 -33.93 -15.63 14.94
CA GLN A 26 -33.63 -14.19 14.94
C GLN A 26 -32.26 -13.91 14.30
N ILE A 27 -31.23 -14.68 14.70
CA ILE A 27 -29.88 -14.56 14.14
C ILE A 27 -29.89 -14.85 12.64
N CYS A 28 -30.56 -15.93 12.22
CA CYS A 28 -30.69 -16.31 10.81
C CYS A 28 -31.36 -15.21 9.99
N CYS A 29 -32.42 -14.58 10.51
CA CYS A 29 -33.11 -13.48 9.85
C CYS A 29 -32.24 -12.22 9.76
N ARG A 30 -31.60 -11.81 10.86
CA ARG A 30 -30.76 -10.60 10.94
C ARG A 30 -29.58 -10.65 9.95
N TRP A 31 -28.83 -11.75 10.01
CA TRP A 31 -27.60 -11.93 9.23
C TRP A 31 -27.84 -12.58 7.87
N GLY A 32 -29.06 -13.07 7.59
CA GLY A 32 -29.43 -13.66 6.31
C GLY A 32 -28.81 -15.03 6.03
N ILE A 33 -28.49 -15.78 7.09
CA ILE A 33 -27.86 -17.11 7.05
C ILE A 33 -28.86 -18.23 7.32
N SER A 34 -28.55 -19.46 6.88
CA SER A 34 -29.32 -20.64 7.29
C SER A 34 -28.88 -21.14 8.66
N ALA A 35 -29.78 -21.84 9.35
CA ALA A 35 -29.46 -22.51 10.61
C ALA A 35 -28.27 -23.47 10.45
N THR A 36 -28.17 -24.18 9.32
CA THR A 36 -27.05 -25.08 9.01
C THR A 36 -25.71 -24.34 9.04
N THR A 37 -25.62 -23.16 8.43
CA THR A 37 -24.42 -22.33 8.45
C THR A 37 -24.08 -21.87 9.87
N LEU A 38 -25.08 -21.48 10.67
CA LEU A 38 -24.87 -21.09 12.06
C LEU A 38 -24.28 -22.23 12.90
N TYR A 39 -24.79 -23.45 12.78
CA TYR A 39 -24.26 -24.61 13.48
C TYR A 39 -22.85 -25.00 13.02
N GLN A 40 -22.55 -24.87 11.73
CA GLN A 40 -21.20 -25.07 11.20
C GLN A 40 -20.22 -24.06 11.80
N LEU A 41 -20.58 -22.78 11.85
CA LEU A 41 -19.76 -21.74 12.49
C LEU A 41 -19.56 -22.04 13.98
N LYS A 42 -20.63 -22.38 14.71
CA LYS A 42 -20.51 -22.76 16.12
C LYS A 42 -19.49 -23.89 16.28
N ARG A 43 -19.59 -24.96 15.48
CA ARG A 43 -18.65 -26.10 15.54
C ARG A 43 -17.20 -25.70 15.23
N SER A 44 -16.98 -24.81 14.27
CA SER A 44 -15.64 -24.34 13.89
C SER A 44 -14.99 -23.45 14.95
N TYR A 45 -15.78 -22.78 15.79
CA TYR A 45 -15.32 -21.74 16.71
C TYR A 45 -15.62 -22.03 18.19
N ASP A 46 -16.20 -23.19 18.51
CA ASP A 46 -16.63 -23.62 19.86
C ASP A 46 -15.47 -23.68 20.88
N GLY A 47 -14.23 -23.86 20.40
CA GLY A 47 -13.03 -23.92 21.23
C GLY A 47 -12.40 -22.56 21.58
N LEU A 48 -12.97 -21.44 21.12
CA LEU A 48 -12.45 -20.11 21.44
C LEU A 48 -12.96 -19.65 22.81
N SER A 49 -12.05 -19.42 23.75
CA SER A 49 -12.40 -18.85 25.06
C SER A 49 -12.86 -17.39 24.93
N GLU A 50 -13.70 -16.94 25.86
CA GLU A 50 -14.19 -15.54 25.94
C GLU A 50 -13.07 -14.49 25.82
N PRO A 51 -11.93 -14.57 26.53
CA PRO A 51 -10.87 -13.54 26.40
C PRO A 51 -10.23 -13.51 25.01
N VAL A 52 -10.19 -14.65 24.31
CA VAL A 52 -9.69 -14.69 22.92
C VAL A 52 -10.67 -13.97 21.99
N PHE A 53 -11.96 -14.11 22.23
CA PHE A 53 -13.00 -13.46 21.44
C PHE A 53 -13.00 -11.94 21.58
N GLU A 54 -12.83 -11.44 22.80
CA GLU A 54 -12.64 -10.01 23.08
C GLU A 54 -11.38 -9.47 22.39
N ARG A 55 -10.27 -10.20 22.49
CA ARG A 55 -9.00 -9.81 21.86
C ARG A 55 -9.12 -9.74 20.34
N ILE A 56 -9.78 -10.73 19.71
CA ILE A 56 -10.00 -10.70 18.26
C ILE A 56 -10.88 -9.50 17.89
N THR A 57 -11.98 -9.26 18.60
CA THR A 57 -12.87 -8.13 18.34
C THR A 57 -12.14 -6.78 18.44
N ALA A 58 -11.29 -6.61 19.46
CA ALA A 58 -10.46 -5.42 19.62
C ALA A 58 -9.47 -5.25 18.45
N LEU A 59 -8.77 -6.32 18.07
CA LEU A 59 -7.84 -6.32 16.93
C LEU A 59 -8.55 -6.01 15.61
N MET A 60 -9.77 -6.48 15.41
CA MET A 60 -10.54 -6.19 14.20
C MET A 60 -10.94 -4.71 14.11
N ARG A 61 -11.39 -4.12 15.23
CA ARG A 61 -11.70 -2.68 15.30
C ARG A 61 -10.45 -1.84 15.02
N GLU A 62 -9.33 -2.22 15.62
CA GLU A 62 -8.05 -1.56 15.39
C GLU A 62 -7.63 -1.69 13.92
N ASN A 63 -7.72 -2.88 13.33
CA ASN A 63 -7.39 -3.10 11.93
C ASN A 63 -8.28 -2.27 10.99
N ALA A 64 -9.59 -2.18 11.27
CA ALA A 64 -10.50 -1.33 10.50
C ALA A 64 -10.11 0.14 10.57
N ARG A 65 -9.79 0.65 11.76
CA ARG A 65 -9.31 2.02 11.97
C ARG A 65 -7.97 2.27 11.28
N LEU A 66 -7.04 1.32 11.35
CA LEU A 66 -5.74 1.40 10.67
C LEU A 66 -5.92 1.42 9.15
N ARG A 67 -6.75 0.54 8.59
CA ARG A 67 -7.07 0.53 7.16
C ARG A 67 -7.67 1.85 6.69
N GLN A 68 -8.55 2.45 7.48
CA GLN A 68 -9.11 3.77 7.13
C GLN A 68 -8.03 4.85 7.10
N ARG A 69 -7.14 4.87 8.10
CA ARG A 69 -6.01 5.81 8.13
C ARG A 69 -5.05 5.62 6.96
N VAL A 70 -4.70 4.38 6.64
CA VAL A 70 -3.84 4.04 5.49
C VAL A 70 -4.47 4.56 4.20
N LYS A 71 -5.77 4.35 3.98
CA LYS A 71 -6.46 4.88 2.79
C LYS A 71 -6.42 6.40 2.70
N SER A 72 -6.51 7.11 3.82
CA SER A 72 -6.36 8.58 3.80
C SER A 72 -4.94 8.99 3.42
N LEU A 73 -3.93 8.35 4.02
CA LEU A 73 -2.51 8.62 3.71
C LEU A 73 -2.15 8.26 2.26
N GLU A 74 -2.71 7.18 1.72
CA GLU A 74 -2.53 6.78 0.32
C GLU A 74 -3.09 7.86 -0.62
N ARG A 75 -4.29 8.39 -0.34
CA ARG A 75 -4.86 9.51 -1.11
C ARG A 75 -3.98 10.75 -1.03
N ASP A 76 -3.52 11.12 0.16
CA ASP A 76 -2.65 12.29 0.32
C ASP A 76 -1.33 12.09 -0.45
N SER A 77 -0.76 10.88 -0.40
CA SER A 77 0.43 10.52 -1.16
C SER A 77 0.21 10.58 -2.67
N GLU A 78 -0.96 10.17 -3.17
CA GLU A 78 -1.32 10.28 -4.58
C GLU A 78 -1.41 11.75 -5.01
N VAL A 79 -2.11 12.59 -4.23
CA VAL A 79 -2.24 14.03 -4.48
C VAL A 79 -0.88 14.70 -4.52
N LEU A 80 -0.01 14.44 -3.53
CA LEU A 80 1.34 15.02 -3.48
C LEU A 80 2.22 14.54 -4.63
N SER A 81 2.14 13.26 -4.99
CA SER A 81 2.90 12.71 -6.12
C SER A 81 2.46 13.33 -7.44
N GLU A 82 1.17 13.54 -7.64
CA GLU A 82 0.64 14.17 -8.85
C GLU A 82 1.00 15.66 -8.90
N ALA A 83 0.89 16.38 -7.79
CA ALA A 83 1.33 17.77 -7.69
C ALA A 83 2.81 17.94 -8.06
N LEU A 84 3.69 17.02 -7.62
CA LEU A 84 5.11 17.04 -7.97
C LEU A 84 5.35 16.75 -9.47
N ARG A 85 4.55 15.88 -10.09
CA ARG A 85 4.64 15.60 -11.54
C ARG A 85 4.14 16.75 -12.39
N ALA A 86 3.05 17.39 -11.96
CA ALA A 86 2.47 18.56 -12.61
C ALA A 86 3.42 19.77 -12.57
N GLN A 87 4.32 19.85 -11.59
CA GLN A 87 5.37 20.85 -11.61
C GLN A 87 6.33 20.63 -12.78
N SER A 88 6.43 21.64 -13.64
CA SER A 88 7.37 21.71 -14.76
C SER A 88 8.79 21.99 -14.26
N LEU A 89 9.37 21.03 -13.52
CA LEU A 89 10.74 21.12 -13.02
C LEU A 89 11.74 20.74 -14.12
N SER A 90 12.76 21.57 -14.29
CA SER A 90 13.94 21.22 -15.08
C SER A 90 14.63 19.97 -14.51
N THR A 91 15.27 19.19 -15.39
CA THR A 91 16.04 17.98 -15.05
C THR A 91 17.02 18.21 -13.90
N HIS A 92 17.73 19.34 -13.89
CA HIS A 92 18.67 19.68 -12.82
C HIS A 92 17.97 19.84 -11.46
N LYS A 93 16.82 20.53 -11.43
CA LYS A 93 16.02 20.71 -10.20
C LYS A 93 15.50 19.38 -9.67
N ARG A 94 15.05 18.49 -10.56
CA ARG A 94 14.62 17.13 -10.17
C ARG A 94 15.76 16.29 -9.59
N ARG A 95 16.97 16.39 -10.15
CA ARG A 95 18.17 15.70 -9.61
C ARG A 95 18.51 16.19 -8.20
N ARG A 96 18.58 17.52 -8.01
CA ARG A 96 18.82 18.13 -6.70
C ARG A 96 17.75 17.71 -5.67
N LEU A 97 16.49 17.62 -6.08
CA LEU A 97 15.40 17.15 -5.22
C LEU A 97 15.62 15.69 -4.81
N ILE A 98 16.02 14.81 -5.73
CA ILE A 98 16.33 13.41 -5.43
C ILE A 98 17.47 13.31 -4.42
N ASP A 99 18.54 14.10 -4.59
CA ASP A 99 19.68 14.10 -3.68
C ASP A 99 19.28 14.57 -2.28
N HIS A 100 18.50 15.64 -2.20
CA HIS A 100 17.97 16.14 -0.93
C HIS A 100 17.09 15.09 -0.22
N LEU A 101 16.16 14.45 -0.95
CA LEU A 101 15.31 13.40 -0.38
C LEU A 101 16.10 12.17 0.08
N ARG A 102 17.20 11.83 -0.58
CA ARG A 102 18.09 10.72 -0.15
C ARG A 102 18.90 11.06 1.10
N GLN A 103 19.23 12.33 1.32
CA GLN A 103 19.96 12.76 2.51
C GLN A 103 19.06 12.78 3.76
N HIS A 104 17.78 13.17 3.60
CA HIS A 104 16.86 13.33 4.73
C HIS A 104 16.01 12.10 5.03
N PHE A 105 15.83 11.18 4.08
CA PHE A 105 15.00 9.98 4.26
C PHE A 105 15.77 8.70 3.95
N THR A 106 15.51 7.64 4.70
CA THR A 106 16.06 6.29 4.47
C THR A 106 15.32 5.61 3.32
N VAL A 107 15.64 6.00 2.10
CA VAL A 107 14.97 5.52 0.87
C VAL A 107 15.97 5.16 -0.22
N SER A 108 15.66 4.09 -0.96
CA SER A 108 16.48 3.68 -2.10
C SER A 108 16.34 4.67 -3.25
N LEU A 109 17.42 4.87 -4.03
CA LEU A 109 17.39 5.75 -5.20
C LEU A 109 16.26 5.40 -6.16
N ALA A 110 16.01 4.10 -6.38
CA ALA A 110 14.94 3.62 -7.24
C ALA A 110 13.53 4.02 -6.73
N ARG A 111 13.34 4.13 -5.41
CA ARG A 111 12.08 4.62 -4.84
C ARG A 111 11.94 6.12 -5.06
N VAL A 112 12.97 6.90 -4.76
CA VAL A 112 12.93 8.37 -4.90
C VAL A 112 12.76 8.81 -6.35
N CYS A 113 13.50 8.20 -7.29
CA CYS A 113 13.35 8.44 -8.72
C CYS A 113 11.90 8.23 -9.20
N ARG A 114 11.23 7.17 -8.74
CA ARG A 114 9.82 6.90 -9.07
C ARG A 114 8.87 7.94 -8.48
N LEU A 115 9.11 8.39 -7.24
CA LEU A 115 8.28 9.41 -6.58
C LEU A 115 8.40 10.78 -7.26
N VAL A 116 9.62 11.19 -7.62
CA VAL A 116 9.89 12.46 -8.30
C VAL A 116 9.52 12.43 -9.79
N GLY A 117 9.33 11.25 -10.37
CA GLY A 117 9.00 11.10 -11.80
C GLY A 117 10.20 11.22 -12.74
N MET A 118 11.40 10.80 -12.30
CA MET A 118 12.63 10.80 -13.10
C MET A 118 13.13 9.36 -13.30
N SER A 119 13.56 9.01 -14.52
CA SER A 119 14.18 7.70 -14.75
C SER A 119 15.57 7.64 -14.10
N ARG A 120 15.96 6.45 -13.61
CA ARG A 120 17.29 6.24 -13.03
C ARG A 120 18.40 6.51 -14.05
N THR A 121 18.18 6.15 -15.31
CA THR A 121 19.12 6.42 -16.41
C THR A 121 19.34 7.91 -16.60
N LEU A 122 18.27 8.72 -16.57
CA LEU A 122 18.38 10.17 -16.68
C LEU A 122 19.02 10.79 -15.42
N TYR A 123 18.79 10.21 -14.24
CA TYR A 123 19.46 10.65 -13.02
C TYR A 123 20.98 10.50 -13.13
N TYR A 124 21.48 9.35 -13.59
CA TYR A 124 22.92 9.09 -13.78
C TYR A 124 23.53 9.70 -15.05
N TYR A 125 22.70 10.24 -15.94
CA TYR A 125 23.19 10.85 -17.17
C TYR A 125 23.91 12.17 -16.87
N GLU A 126 25.23 12.15 -16.96
CA GLU A 126 26.06 13.35 -16.99
C GLU A 126 26.12 13.84 -18.45
N ARG A 127 25.73 15.09 -18.67
CA ARG A 127 25.89 15.74 -19.97
C ARG A 127 27.41 15.92 -20.13
N GLY A 128 28.03 15.17 -21.04
CA GLY A 128 29.41 15.43 -21.41
C GLY A 128 29.51 16.89 -21.84
N GLU A 129 30.41 17.64 -21.21
CA GLU A 129 30.63 19.05 -21.47
C GLU A 129 30.92 19.29 -22.97
N LEU A 130 29.91 19.75 -23.69
CA LEU A 130 30.12 20.58 -24.87
C LEU A 130 29.55 21.93 -24.47
N GLY A 131 30.48 22.86 -24.20
CA GLY A 131 30.22 24.15 -23.61
C GLY A 131 29.24 25.01 -24.41
N GLY A 132 28.69 26.00 -23.71
CA GLY A 132 27.93 27.09 -24.31
C GLY A 132 26.42 26.87 -24.30
N GLU A 133 25.78 27.52 -23.33
CA GLU A 133 24.55 28.30 -23.49
C GLU A 133 23.90 28.25 -24.90
N GLN A 134 22.74 27.58 -25.01
CA GLN A 134 21.54 28.06 -25.70
C GLN A 134 20.40 27.04 -25.65
N ASP A 135 19.19 27.57 -25.50
CA ASP A 135 17.92 26.86 -25.45
C ASP A 135 17.55 26.19 -26.80
N GLY A 136 17.53 24.85 -26.80
CA GLY A 136 16.81 23.94 -27.74
C GLY A 136 17.32 23.83 -29.19
N PRO A 137 16.80 22.88 -30.03
CA PRO A 137 16.15 21.59 -29.76
C PRO A 137 16.95 20.40 -30.35
N GLY A 138 16.68 19.16 -29.94
CA GLY A 138 17.19 17.98 -30.66
C GLY A 138 17.44 16.76 -29.78
N PHE A 139 16.43 15.89 -29.66
CA PHE A 139 16.54 14.60 -28.98
C PHE A 139 16.92 13.51 -30.00
N ASP A 140 18.21 13.20 -30.11
CA ASP A 140 18.67 12.02 -30.88
C ASP A 140 18.70 10.77 -29.97
N ARG A 141 17.90 9.76 -30.32
CA ARG A 141 17.66 8.54 -29.54
C ARG A 141 18.80 7.52 -29.62
N ARG A 142 19.86 7.77 -30.41
CA ARG A 142 20.82 6.73 -30.81
C ARG A 142 22.11 6.61 -29.99
N SER A 143 22.36 7.46 -29.00
CA SER A 143 23.57 7.34 -28.17
C SER A 143 23.26 7.25 -26.67
N VAL A 144 22.57 6.17 -26.27
CA VAL A 144 22.51 5.77 -24.86
C VAL A 144 23.33 4.51 -24.71
N LYS A 145 24.63 4.65 -24.41
CA LYS A 145 25.39 3.56 -23.79
C LYS A 145 24.80 3.35 -22.39
N SER A 146 23.82 2.46 -22.30
CA SER A 146 23.32 1.97 -21.02
C SER A 146 24.43 1.13 -20.38
N PRO A 147 24.88 1.43 -19.15
CA PRO A 147 25.81 0.54 -18.45
C PRO A 147 25.07 -0.76 -18.14
N ARG A 148 25.29 -1.79 -18.96
CA ARG A 148 25.13 -3.18 -18.53
C ARG A 148 26.30 -3.49 -17.59
N SER A 149 25.96 -4.14 -16.47
CA SER A 149 26.83 -4.68 -15.41
C SER A 149 27.34 -3.64 -14.39
N GLY A 150 27.36 -3.90 -13.07
CA GLY A 150 27.29 -5.18 -12.38
C GLY A 150 26.55 -5.13 -11.04
N LEU A 151 25.84 -6.23 -10.76
CA LEU A 151 25.63 -6.71 -9.41
C LEU A 151 27.02 -7.08 -8.85
N THR A 152 27.56 -6.27 -7.93
CA THR A 152 28.69 -6.70 -7.11
C THR A 152 28.15 -7.59 -6.00
N LYS A 153 28.71 -8.80 -5.88
CA LYS A 153 28.37 -9.86 -4.92
C LYS A 153 28.71 -9.54 -3.45
N SER A 154 28.73 -8.27 -3.03
CA SER A 154 29.23 -7.85 -1.73
C SER A 154 28.18 -7.50 -0.67
N ASP A 155 26.88 -7.52 -0.99
CA ASP A 155 25.81 -7.21 -0.02
C ASP A 155 25.04 -8.47 0.47
N ARG A 156 25.77 -9.54 0.83
CA ARG A 156 25.26 -10.61 1.69
C ARG A 156 26.27 -10.94 2.78
N LEU A 157 26.20 -10.18 3.87
CA LEU A 157 26.34 -10.69 5.23
C LEU A 157 25.28 -10.00 6.09
#